data_AF-A0A1R3L444-F1
#
_entry.id   AF-A0A1R3L444-F1
#
_cell.length_a   1.000
_cell.length_b   1.000
_cell.length_c   1.000
_cell.angle_alpha   90.00
_cell.angle_beta   90.00
_cell.angle_gamma   90.00
#
_symmetry.space_group_name_H-M   'P 1'
#
loop_
_entity.id
_entity.type
_entity.pdbx_description
1 polymer ?
#
loop_
_entity_poly.entity_id
_entity_poly.type
_entity_poly.pdbx_seq_one_letter_code
_entity_poly.pdbx_strand_id
1 'polypeptide(L)' 'MLAKQCVDEDPIVRPDMKQVVINLSQILLSSVEWEATLAGNSQVFSGLVQGR' A
#
# COMPACT_ATOMS: atom_id res chain seq x y z
N MET A 1 2.07 2.38 10.75
CA MET A 1 1.05 2.59 9.71
C MET A 1 1.38 3.88 8.99
N LEU A 2 1.62 3.82 7.67
CA LEU A 2 2.05 4.97 6.86
C LEU A 2 1.13 6.19 7.05
N ALA A 3 -0.19 5.98 7.00
CA ALA A 3 -1.18 7.05 7.17
C ALA A 3 -1.01 7.84 8.47
N LYS A 4 -0.74 7.16 9.61
CA LYS A 4 -0.52 7.82 10.91
C LYS A 4 0.71 8.72 10.88
N GLN A 5 1.79 8.27 10.25
CA GLN A 5 3.03 9.06 10.14
C GLN A 5 2.85 10.25 9.19
N CYS A 6 2.06 10.11 8.12
CA CYS A 6 1.80 11.22 7.20
C CYS A 6 1.03 12.39 7.85
N VAL A 7 0.23 12.12 8.88
CA VAL A 7 -0.60 13.12 9.57
C VAL A 7 -0.12 13.39 10.99
N ASP A 8 1.12 13.04 11.31
CA ASP A 8 1.66 13.27 12.66
C ASP A 8 1.67 14.77 12.99
N GLU A 9 1.37 15.11 14.24
CA GLU A 9 1.34 16.50 14.70
C GLU A 9 2.74 17.12 14.62
N ASP A 10 3.79 16.34 14.89
CA ASP A 10 5.17 16.77 14.70
C ASP A 10 5.57 16.67 13.21
N PRO A 11 5.82 17.78 12.50
CA PRO A 11 6.20 17.74 11.09
C PRO A 11 7.53 17.02 10.84
N ILE A 12 8.41 16.94 11.85
CA ILE A 12 9.74 16.32 11.72
C ILE A 12 9.64 14.80 11.52
N VAL A 13 8.61 14.17 12.08
CA VAL A 13 8.42 12.71 11.95
C VAL A 13 7.63 12.32 10.69
N ARG A 14 7.07 13.30 9.97
CA ARG A 14 6.36 13.02 8.71
C ARG A 14 7.34 12.55 7.65
N PRO A 15 7.02 11.49 6.90
CA PRO A 15 7.88 11.02 5.83
C PRO A 15 7.93 12.04 4.68
N ASP A 16 9.09 12.13 4.03
CA ASP A 16 9.18 12.81 2.74
C ASP A 16 8.44 12.01 1.64
N MET A 17 8.19 12.66 0.49
CA MET A 17 7.46 12.04 -0.62
C MET A 17 8.17 10.80 -1.19
N LYS A 18 9.50 10.73 -1.12
CA LYS A 18 10.26 9.55 -1.57
C LYS A 18 9.96 8.36 -0.66
N GLN A 19 9.98 8.57 0.65
CA GLN A 19 9.61 7.55 1.64
C GLN A 19 8.14 7.11 1.47
N VAL A 20 7.22 8.05 1.21
CA VAL A 20 5.82 7.71 0.94
C VAL A 20 5.70 6.79 -0.28
N VAL A 21 6.33 7.15 -1.40
CA VAL A 21 6.29 6.35 -2.64
C VAL A 21 6.90 4.97 -2.46
N ILE A 22 8.03 4.86 -1.74
CA ILE A 22 8.66 3.58 -1.44
C ILE A 22 7.74 2.68 -0.62
N ASN A 23 7.16 3.21 0.47
CA ASN A 23 6.25 2.45 1.32
C ASN A 23 4.99 2.00 0.57
N LEU A 24 4.39 2.87 -0.25
CA LEU A 24 3.24 2.52 -1.07
C LEU A 24 3.58 1.46 -2.14
N SER A 25 4.79 1.52 -2.73
CA SER A 25 5.26 0.51 -3.68
C SER A 25 5.41 -0.86 -3.03
N GLN A 26 5.92 -0.91 -1.79
CA GLN A 26 6.02 -2.15 -1.02
C GLN A 26 4.64 -2.71 -0.65
N ILE A 27 3.70 -1.85 -0.23
CA ILE A 27 2.31 -2.26 0.05
C ILE A 27 1.64 -2.80 -1.21
N LEU A 28 1.82 -2.14 -2.35
CA LEU A 28 1.27 -2.59 -3.62
C LEU A 28 1.82 -3.97 -4.00
N LEU A 29 3.15 -4.13 -3.94
CA LEU A 29 3.81 -5.40 -4.26
C LEU A 29 3.28 -6.54 -3.38
N SER A 30 3.27 -6.33 -2.06
CA SER A 30 2.79 -7.36 -1.12
C SER A 30 1.31 -7.66 -1.28
N SER A 31 0.49 -6.67 -1.65
CA SER A 31 -0.94 -6.88 -1.94
C SER A 31 -1.13 -7.74 -3.19
N VAL A 32 -0.36 -7.49 -4.26
CA VAL A 32 -0.40 -8.30 -5.48
C VAL A 32 0.07 -9.74 -5.22
N GLU A 33 1.16 -9.91 -4.46
CA GLU A 33 1.64 -11.23 -4.06
C GLU A 33 0.58 -11.99 -3.25
N TRP A 34 -0.06 -11.33 -2.30
CA TRP A 34 -1.12 -11.92 -1.49
C TRP A 34 -2.31 -12.40 -2.36
N GLU A 35 -2.76 -11.59 -3.32
CA GLU A 35 -3.80 -11.97 -4.27
C GLU A 35 -3.44 -13.20 -5.11
N ALA A 36 -2.18 -13.28 -5.55
CA ALA A 36 -1.68 -14.44 -6.27
C ALA A 36 -1.74 -15.72 -5.42
N THR A 37 -1.45 -15.65 -4.11
CA THR A 37 -1.55 -16.81 -3.20
C THR A 37 -2.99 -17.31 -3.00
N LEU A 38 -3.99 -16.44 -3.16
CA LEU A 38 -5.41 -16.77 -3.05
C LEU A 38 -6.05 -17.14 -4.39
N ALA A 39 -5.26 -17.25 -5.47
CA ALA A 39 -5.74 -17.45 -6.84
C ALA A 39 -6.81 -16.42 -7.27
N GLY A 40 -6.74 -15.19 -6.75
CA GLY A 40 -7.71 -14.12 -7.05
C GLY A 40 -9.09 -14.28 -6.39
N ASN A 41 -9.27 -15.18 -5.42
CA ASN A 41 -10.54 -15.35 -4.69
C ASN A 41 -10.73 -14.38 -3.51
N SER A 42 -9.88 -13.35 -3.39
CA SER A 42 -10.05 -12.34 -2.37
C SER A 42 -11.27 -11.47 -2.66
N GLN A 43 -12.17 -11.35 -1.67
CA GLN A 43 -13.33 -10.47 -1.80
C GLN A 43 -12.94 -8.99 -1.85
N VAL A 44 -11.73 -8.62 -1.42
CA VAL A 44 -11.33 -7.23 -1.22
C VAL A 44 -10.60 -6.64 -2.43
N PHE A 45 -9.80 -7.43 -3.16
CA PHE A 45 -8.96 -6.90 -4.26
C PHE A 45 -9.33 -7.48 -5.64
N SER A 46 -10.42 -8.25 -5.74
CA SER A 46 -10.95 -8.80 -7.00
C SER A 46 -11.13 -7.76 -8.12
N GLY A 47 -11.39 -6.48 -7.77
CA GLY A 47 -11.53 -5.38 -8.73
C GLY A 47 -10.22 -4.69 -9.17
N LEU A 48 -9.07 -4.95 -8.51
CA LEU A 48 -7.81 -4.28 -8.86
C LEU A 48 -7.13 -4.89 -10.08
N VAL A 49 -7.35 -6.18 -10.35
CA VAL A 49 -6.75 -6.88 -11.49
C VAL A 49 -7.45 -6.51 -12.81
N GLN A 50 -8.72 -6.10 -12.75
CA GLN A 50 -9.54 -5.84 -13.94
C GLN A 50 -9.31 -4.45 -14.59
N GLY A 51 -8.53 -3.58 -13.93
CA GLY A 51 -8.27 -2.21 -14.40
C GLY A 51 -6.90 -1.96 -15.04
N ARG A 52 -6.14 -3.02 -15.39
CA ARG A 52 -4.87 -2.89 -16.14
C ARG A 52 -5.08 -2.95 -17.65
#